data_AF-A0A2H6AEF7-F1
#
_entry.id   AF-A0A2H6AEF7-F1
#
_cell.length_a   1.000
_cell.length_b   1.000
_cell.length_c   1.000
_cell.angle_alpha   90.00
_cell.angle_beta   90.00
_cell.angle_gamma   90.00
#
_symmetry.space_group_name_H-M   'P 1'
#
loop_
_entity.id
_entity.type
_entity.pdbx_description
1 polymer ?
#
loop_
_entity_poly.entity_id
_entity_poly.type
_entity_poly.pdbx_seq_one_letter_code
_entity_poly.pdbx_strand_id
1 'polypeptide(L)'
;MDPRQSARPIRAVYRFPVPEKFLSQVAQRISQLQQQPQWWVERVRILERGAHRPDPATGDIEVPLVAPIPRRQVRSLDIRPWVERLWFEAGYLYFACAITPQGSTRPEEVLRLLDLDSLLDEGFIIERVSLQLADEPSLEVPAP
;
A
#
# COMPACT_ATOMS: atom_id res chain seq x y z
N MET A 1 -29.36 -5.08 16.29
CA MET A 1 -28.32 -4.51 15.41
C MET A 1 -27.22 -3.98 16.32
N ASP A 2 -26.12 -4.71 16.46
CA ASP A 2 -24.98 -4.28 17.28
C ASP A 2 -24.10 -3.33 16.45
N PRO A 3 -23.91 -2.06 16.86
CA PRO A 3 -23.15 -1.07 16.11
C PRO A 3 -21.64 -1.37 16.04
N ARG A 4 -21.15 -2.46 16.65
CA ARG A 4 -19.73 -2.83 16.70
C ARG A 4 -19.30 -3.90 15.70
N GLN A 5 -20.18 -4.39 14.82
CA GLN A 5 -19.75 -5.24 13.71
C GLN A 5 -18.97 -4.40 12.69
N SER A 6 -17.64 -4.32 12.87
CA SER A 6 -16.76 -3.63 11.94
C SER A 6 -16.34 -4.58 10.82
N ALA A 7 -16.90 -4.38 9.63
CA ALA A 7 -16.45 -5.05 8.42
C ALA A 7 -14.96 -4.72 8.16
N ARG A 8 -14.13 -5.73 7.90
CA ARG A 8 -12.69 -5.58 7.69
C ARG A 8 -12.34 -5.73 6.22
N PRO A 9 -11.53 -4.85 5.62
CA PRO A 9 -11.12 -5.00 4.23
C PRO A 9 -10.20 -6.22 4.09
N ILE A 10 -10.53 -7.07 3.13
CA ILE A 10 -9.78 -8.31 2.84
C ILE A 10 -9.12 -8.28 1.46
N ARG A 11 -9.60 -7.43 0.56
CA ARG A 11 -9.08 -7.34 -0.81
C ARG A 11 -9.36 -5.98 -1.41
N ALA A 12 -8.41 -5.45 -2.16
CA ALA A 12 -8.59 -4.25 -2.97
C ALA A 12 -8.16 -4.51 -4.42
N VAL A 13 -8.94 -4.00 -5.36
CA VAL A 13 -8.57 -3.97 -6.78
C VAL A 13 -8.29 -2.53 -7.17
N TYR A 14 -7.15 -2.33 -7.79
CA TYR A 14 -6.70 -1.04 -8.30
C TYR A 14 -6.56 -1.10 -9.81
N ARG A 15 -6.66 0.08 -10.44
CA ARG A 15 -6.24 0.28 -11.82
C ARG A 15 -5.33 1.50 -11.93
N PHE A 16 -4.49 1.48 -12.94
CA PHE A 16 -3.57 2.55 -13.27
C PHE A 16 -3.51 2.73 -14.80
N PRO A 17 -3.71 3.96 -15.32
CA PRO A 17 -3.62 4.21 -16.75
C PRO A 17 -2.18 4.04 -17.24
N VAL A 18 -1.96 3.24 -18.29
CA VAL A 18 -0.63 3.01 -18.86
C VAL A 18 -0.57 3.64 -20.24
N PRO A 19 0.25 4.68 -20.45
CA PRO A 19 0.44 5.28 -21.78
C PRO A 19 0.95 4.24 -22.78
N GLU A 20 0.52 4.34 -24.04
CA GLU A 20 0.83 3.36 -25.09
C GLU A 20 2.34 3.08 -25.23
N LYS A 21 3.17 4.11 -25.07
CA LYS A 21 4.64 4.03 -25.13
C LYS A 21 5.25 3.06 -24.10
N PHE A 22 4.55 2.78 -22.99
CA PHE A 22 5.02 1.88 -21.94
C PHE A 22 4.45 0.46 -22.03
N LEU A 23 3.44 0.20 -22.87
CA LEU A 23 2.73 -1.08 -22.89
C LEU A 23 3.66 -2.29 -23.09
N SER A 24 4.56 -2.22 -24.07
CA SER A 24 5.51 -3.29 -24.36
C SER A 24 6.48 -3.55 -23.21
N GLN A 25 7.00 -2.48 -22.59
CA GLN A 25 7.91 -2.56 -21.46
C GLN A 25 7.21 -3.22 -20.26
N VAL A 26 6.00 -2.78 -19.93
CA VAL A 26 5.27 -3.29 -18.77
C VAL A 26 4.86 -4.74 -19.00
N ALA A 27 4.38 -5.10 -20.19
CA ALA A 27 4.07 -6.49 -20.52
C ALA A 27 5.29 -7.41 -20.31
N GLN A 28 6.46 -7.00 -20.82
CA GLN A 28 7.72 -7.72 -20.61
C GLN A 28 8.07 -7.81 -19.12
N ARG A 29 7.91 -6.72 -18.36
CA ARG A 29 8.24 -6.67 -16.93
C ARG A 29 7.32 -7.56 -16.11
N ILE A 30 6.02 -7.60 -16.40
CA ILE A 30 5.07 -8.53 -15.79
C ILE A 30 5.49 -9.98 -16.04
N SER A 31 5.81 -10.34 -17.28
CA SER A 31 6.27 -11.70 -17.61
C SER A 31 7.53 -12.09 -16.84
N GLN A 32 8.49 -11.17 -16.69
CA GLN A 32 9.69 -11.39 -15.89
C GLN A 32 9.37 -11.58 -14.40
N LEU A 33 8.52 -10.71 -13.82
CA LEU A 33 8.12 -10.81 -12.42
C LEU A 33 7.38 -12.11 -12.13
N GLN A 34 6.51 -12.56 -13.04
CA GLN A 34 5.77 -13.82 -12.89
C GLN A 34 6.69 -15.06 -12.81
N GLN A 35 7.91 -14.98 -13.36
CA GLN A 35 8.92 -16.03 -13.24
C GLN A 35 9.70 -15.98 -11.92
N GLN A 36 9.58 -14.88 -11.16
CA GLN A 36 10.28 -14.71 -9.89
C GLN A 36 9.41 -15.20 -8.72
N PRO A 37 9.96 -16.01 -7.80
CA PRO A 37 9.23 -16.47 -6.62
C PRO A 37 9.00 -15.36 -5.59
N GLN A 38 9.78 -14.27 -5.65
CA GLN A 38 9.78 -13.18 -4.67
C GLN A 38 9.86 -11.83 -5.37
N TRP A 39 9.11 -10.85 -4.89
CA TRP A 39 9.05 -9.50 -5.44
C TRP A 39 9.47 -8.49 -4.37
N TRP A 40 10.76 -8.17 -4.36
CA TRP A 40 11.36 -7.31 -3.34
C TRP A 40 11.14 -5.82 -3.63
N VAL A 41 10.65 -5.10 -2.63
CA VAL A 41 10.54 -3.63 -2.64
C VAL A 41 11.11 -3.02 -1.37
N GLU A 42 11.57 -1.78 -1.46
CA GLU A 42 12.01 -1.01 -0.30
C GLU A 42 10.84 -0.28 0.36
N ARG A 43 10.73 -0.43 1.70
CA ARG A 43 9.80 0.33 2.55
C ARG A 43 10.56 1.18 3.54
N VAL A 44 10.29 2.48 3.50
CA VAL A 44 10.72 3.41 4.54
C VAL A 44 9.69 3.42 5.66
N ARG A 45 10.13 3.16 6.89
CA ARG A 45 9.38 3.48 8.12
C ARG A 45 10.02 4.65 8.83
N ILE A 46 9.20 5.59 9.28
CA ILE A 46 9.59 6.66 10.19
C ILE A 46 9.44 6.11 11.62
N LEU A 47 10.54 6.07 12.37
CA LEU A 47 10.60 5.40 13.68
C LEU A 47 10.13 6.27 14.84
N GLU A 48 10.24 7.59 14.72
CA GLU A 48 9.87 8.52 15.79
C GLU A 48 8.72 9.42 15.35
N ARG A 49 7.66 9.48 16.17
CA ARG A 49 6.68 10.58 16.09
C ARG A 49 7.45 11.85 16.44
N GLY A 50 7.34 12.88 15.60
CA GLY A 50 7.93 14.19 15.88
C GLY A 50 7.64 14.63 17.30
N ALA A 51 8.57 15.37 17.89
CA ALA A 51 8.49 15.87 19.26
C ALA A 51 7.07 16.32 19.64
N HIS A 52 6.66 16.01 20.87
CA HIS A 52 5.40 16.48 21.44
C HIS A 52 5.23 17.96 21.13
N ARG A 53 4.16 18.34 20.43
CA ARG A 53 3.85 19.74 20.17
C ARG A 53 3.53 20.37 21.52
N PRO A 54 4.32 21.34 22.02
CA PRO A 54 4.04 21.96 23.31
C PRO A 54 2.68 22.67 23.25
N ASP A 55 1.94 22.59 24.35
CA ASP A 55 0.66 23.29 24.51
C ASP A 55 0.93 24.79 24.70
N PRO A 56 0.46 25.68 23.79
CA PRO A 56 0.68 27.12 23.92
C PRO A 56 0.03 27.71 25.19
N ALA A 57 -0.89 27.01 25.84
CA ALA A 57 -1.51 27.45 27.09
C ALA A 57 -0.57 27.36 28.31
N THR A 58 0.50 26.56 28.23
CA THR A 58 1.43 26.32 29.36
C THR A 58 2.58 27.33 29.41
N GLY A 59 2.73 28.20 28.41
CA GLY A 59 3.73 29.29 28.41
C GLY A 59 5.17 28.87 28.08
N ASP A 60 5.47 27.57 28.08
CA ASP A 60 6.77 27.01 27.66
C ASP A 60 6.79 26.76 26.15
N ILE A 61 6.93 27.84 25.36
CA ILE A 61 7.15 27.74 23.92
C ILE A 61 8.65 27.68 23.65
N GLU A 62 9.29 26.54 23.97
CA GLU A 62 10.55 26.19 23.32
C GLU A 62 10.22 25.54 21.96
N VAL A 63 10.15 26.36 20.91
CA VAL A 63 10.19 25.82 19.54
C VAL A 63 11.65 25.53 19.24
N PRO A 64 12.07 24.25 19.10
CA PRO A 64 13.42 23.97 18.66
C PRO A 64 13.61 24.59 17.26
N LEU A 65 14.61 25.46 17.12
CA LEU A 65 15.00 26.10 15.84
C LEU A 65 15.24 25.07 14.72
N VAL A 66 15.47 23.81 15.07
CA VAL A 66 15.61 22.68 14.17
C VAL A 66 14.68 21.57 14.65
N ALA A 67 13.68 21.22 13.84
CA ALA A 67 12.86 20.03 14.11
C ALA A 67 13.76 18.77 14.10
N PRO A 68 13.59 17.84 15.06
CA PRO A 68 14.39 16.61 15.07
C PRO A 68 14.21 15.87 13.74
N ILE A 69 15.33 15.55 13.07
CA ILE A 69 15.31 14.78 11.82
C ILE A 69 14.78 13.38 12.16
N PRO A 70 13.61 12.99 11.64
CA PRO A 70 13.03 11.70 11.99
C PRO A 70 13.95 10.58 11.53
N ARG A 71 14.29 9.66 12.43
CA ARG A 71 15.04 8.45 12.07
C ARG A 71 14.21 7.60 11.11
N ARG A 72 14.78 7.33 9.94
CA ARG A 72 14.18 6.51 8.89
C ARG A 72 14.84 5.13 8.90
N GLN A 73 14.03 4.08 8.85
CA GLN A 73 14.50 2.72 8.62
C GLN A 73 14.00 2.24 7.26
N VAL A 74 14.92 1.95 6.36
CA VAL A 74 14.61 1.26 5.10
C VAL A 74 14.63 -0.24 5.36
N ARG A 75 13.59 -0.95 4.92
CA ARG A 75 13.55 -2.42 4.94
C ARG A 75 13.22 -2.93 3.54
N SER A 76 13.82 -4.03 3.14
CA SER A 76 13.34 -4.79 1.98
C SER A 76 12.17 -5.69 2.41
N LEU A 77 11.14 -5.77 1.58
CA LEU A 77 9.97 -6.60 1.82
C LEU A 77 9.57 -7.31 0.53
N ASP A 78 9.34 -8.61 0.60
CA ASP A 78 8.72 -9.36 -0.48
C ASP A 78 7.20 -9.11 -0.46
N ILE A 79 6.68 -8.51 -1.52
CA ILE A 79 5.26 -8.19 -1.66
C ILE A 79 4.47 -9.21 -2.49
N ARG A 80 5.13 -10.21 -3.07
CA ARG A 80 4.49 -11.27 -3.87
C ARG A 80 3.33 -11.96 -3.13
N PRO A 81 3.39 -12.25 -1.82
CA PRO A 81 2.31 -12.94 -1.11
C PRO A 81 0.98 -12.19 -1.10
N TRP A 82 1.01 -10.86 -1.23
CA TRP A 82 -0.20 -10.04 -1.18
C TRP A 82 -0.70 -9.59 -2.56
N VAL A 83 0.06 -9.81 -3.64
CA VAL A 83 -0.41 -9.52 -4.99
C VAL A 83 -1.03 -10.79 -5.59
N GLU A 84 -2.34 -10.79 -5.73
CA GLU A 84 -3.09 -11.95 -6.23
C GLU A 84 -3.04 -12.04 -7.75
N ARG A 85 -3.16 -10.89 -8.44
CA ARG A 85 -3.26 -10.83 -9.89
C ARG A 85 -2.79 -9.49 -10.42
N LEU A 86 -2.08 -9.52 -11.56
CA LEU A 86 -1.78 -8.39 -12.43
C LEU A 86 -2.35 -8.68 -13.81
N TRP A 87 -3.04 -7.73 -14.45
CA TRP A 87 -3.52 -7.90 -15.82
C TRP A 87 -3.71 -6.56 -16.53
N PHE A 88 -3.79 -6.62 -17.85
CA PHE A 88 -4.07 -5.46 -18.70
C PHE A 88 -5.46 -5.56 -19.30
N GLU A 89 -6.17 -4.44 -19.32
CA GLU A 89 -7.48 -4.33 -19.95
C GLU A 89 -7.76 -2.87 -20.33
N ALA A 90 -8.16 -2.65 -21.58
CA ALA A 90 -8.59 -1.34 -22.10
C ALA A 90 -7.62 -0.16 -21.82
N GLY A 91 -6.30 -0.39 -21.89
CA GLY A 91 -5.29 0.65 -21.62
C GLY A 91 -4.96 0.88 -20.15
N TYR A 92 -5.53 0.07 -19.25
CA TYR A 92 -5.24 0.11 -17.82
C TYR A 92 -4.51 -1.14 -17.38
N LEU A 93 -3.52 -0.94 -16.51
CA LEU A 93 -2.97 -1.98 -15.67
C LEU A 93 -3.88 -2.14 -14.45
N TYR A 94 -4.39 -3.35 -14.26
CA TYR A 94 -5.13 -3.72 -13.06
C TYR A 94 -4.29 -4.60 -12.15
N PHE A 95 -4.51 -4.44 -10.85
CA PHE A 95 -3.89 -5.30 -9.86
C PHE A 95 -4.78 -5.52 -8.64
N ALA A 96 -4.89 -6.79 -8.25
CA ALA A 96 -5.63 -7.22 -7.08
C ALA A 96 -4.67 -7.54 -5.94
N CYS A 97 -4.92 -6.93 -4.78
CA CYS A 97 -4.12 -7.09 -3.58
C CYS A 97 -4.96 -7.66 -2.44
N ALA A 98 -4.45 -8.72 -1.81
CA ALA A 98 -4.97 -9.23 -0.55
C ALA A 98 -4.57 -8.29 0.59
N ILE A 99 -5.50 -8.09 1.53
CA ILE A 99 -5.30 -7.31 2.75
C ILE A 99 -5.38 -8.28 3.92
N THR A 100 -4.26 -8.47 4.61
CA THR A 100 -4.17 -9.40 5.75
C THR A 100 -3.73 -8.67 7.02
N PRO A 101 -3.98 -9.24 8.21
CA PRO A 101 -3.45 -8.68 9.46
C PRO A 101 -1.92 -8.56 9.48
N GLN A 102 -1.22 -9.42 8.75
CA GLN A 102 0.24 -9.44 8.66
C GLN A 102 0.77 -8.39 7.67
N GLY A 103 -0.06 -7.90 6.75
CA GLY A 103 0.31 -6.85 5.82
C GLY A 103 -0.57 -6.77 4.58
N SER A 104 -0.22 -5.82 3.73
CA SER A 104 -0.75 -5.63 2.38
C SER A 104 0.36 -5.01 1.55
N THR A 105 0.29 -5.20 0.23
CA THR A 105 1.04 -4.40 -0.73
C THR A 105 0.47 -2.99 -0.81
N ARG A 106 1.33 -1.97 -0.91
CA ARG A 106 0.91 -0.61 -1.27
C ARG A 106 0.83 -0.51 -2.80
N PRO A 107 -0.19 0.15 -3.36
CA PRO A 107 -0.36 0.19 -4.81
C PRO A 107 0.85 0.78 -5.54
N GLU A 108 1.53 1.77 -4.95
CA GLU A 108 2.74 2.40 -5.50
C GLU A 108 3.93 1.42 -5.53
N GLU A 109 3.95 0.39 -4.67
CA GLU A 109 4.99 -0.64 -4.70
C GLU A 109 4.85 -1.55 -5.91
N VAL A 110 3.62 -1.82 -6.36
CA VAL A 110 3.37 -2.55 -7.61
C VAL A 110 3.87 -1.74 -8.80
N LEU A 111 3.59 -0.43 -8.82
CA LEU A 111 4.07 0.45 -9.89
C LEU A 111 5.60 0.52 -9.92
N ARG A 112 6.26 0.60 -8.76
CA ARG A 112 7.72 0.60 -8.68
C ARG A 112 8.35 -0.69 -9.20
N LEU A 113 7.74 -1.86 -8.94
CA LEU A 113 8.23 -3.13 -9.52
C LEU A 113 8.15 -3.15 -11.06
N LEU A 114 7.19 -2.42 -11.60
CA LEU A 114 6.92 -2.31 -13.03
C LEU A 114 7.62 -1.12 -13.69
N ASP A 115 8.45 -0.38 -12.94
CA ASP A 115 9.14 0.84 -13.38
C ASP A 115 8.17 1.93 -13.88
N LEU A 116 7.02 2.07 -13.20
CA LEU A 116 5.94 3.02 -13.53
C LEU A 116 5.73 4.10 -12.47
N ASP A 117 6.48 4.12 -11.36
CA ASP A 117 6.24 5.04 -10.26
C ASP A 117 6.51 6.50 -10.62
N SER A 118 7.39 6.78 -11.59
CA SER A 118 7.61 8.14 -12.12
C SER A 118 6.36 8.75 -12.75
N LEU A 119 5.42 7.94 -13.24
CA LEU A 119 4.18 8.45 -13.80
C LEU A 119 3.26 9.06 -12.75
N LEU A 120 3.41 8.68 -11.47
CA LEU A 120 2.70 9.35 -10.38
C LEU A 120 3.15 10.81 -10.24
N ASP A 121 4.44 11.08 -10.41
CA ASP A 121 5.01 12.43 -10.37
C ASP A 121 4.58 13.26 -11.59
N GLU A 122 4.32 12.61 -12.73
CA GLU A 122 3.72 13.23 -13.92
C GLU A 122 2.21 13.53 -13.77
N GLY A 123 1.60 13.14 -12.64
CA GLY A 123 0.20 13.41 -12.32
C GLY A 123 -0.77 12.27 -12.66
N PHE A 124 -0.28 11.10 -13.06
CA PHE A 124 -1.13 9.92 -13.23
C PHE A 124 -1.60 9.43 -11.87
N ILE A 125 -2.86 8.99 -11.79
CA ILE A 125 -3.48 8.57 -10.54
C ILE A 125 -3.72 7.06 -10.49
N ILE A 126 -3.59 6.50 -9.29
CA ILE A 126 -4.05 5.14 -8.99
C ILE A 126 -5.49 5.22 -8.52
N GLU A 127 -6.36 4.43 -9.14
CA GLU A 127 -7.77 4.34 -8.75
C GLU A 127 -8.01 3.01 -8.05
N ARG A 128 -8.66 3.04 -6.88
CA ARG A 128 -9.20 1.83 -6.26
C ARG A 128 -10.62 1.59 -6.77
N VAL A 129 -10.78 0.59 -7.63
CA VAL A 129 -12.05 0.31 -8.31
C VAL A 129 -12.95 -0.67 -7.57
N SER A 130 -12.39 -1.47 -6.66
CA SER A 130 -13.17 -2.38 -5.81
C SER A 130 -12.50 -2.56 -4.46
N LEU A 131 -13.30 -2.69 -3.40
CA LEU A 131 -12.87 -3.07 -2.06
C LEU A 131 -13.83 -4.14 -1.54
N GLN A 132 -13.29 -5.30 -1.18
CA GLN A 132 -14.07 -6.38 -0.57
C GLN A 132 -13.85 -6.38 0.93
N LEU A 133 -14.95 -6.54 1.68
CA LEU A 133 -14.96 -6.60 3.13
C LEU A 133 -15.39 -8.00 3.59
N ALA A 134 -14.83 -8.47 4.69
CA ALA A 134 -15.35 -9.63 5.41
C ALA A 134 -15.96 -9.15 6.75
N ASP A 135 -17.04 -9.80 7.13
CA ASP A 135 -17.59 -9.67 8.48
C ASP A 135 -16.70 -10.41 9.48
N GLU A 136 -16.57 -9.87 10.70
CA GLU A 136 -15.79 -10.52 11.74
C GLU A 136 -16.49 -11.83 12.15
N PRO A 137 -15.80 -12.99 12.20
CA PRO A 137 -16.41 -14.20 12.70
C PRO A 137 -16.82 -13.94 14.15
N SER A 138 -18.12 -14.04 14.42
CA SER A 138 -18.62 -14.06 15.78
C SER A 138 -17.92 -15.24 16.46
N LEU A 139 -17.09 -14.99 17.47
CA LEU A 139 -16.57 -16.04 18.33
C LEU A 139 -17.80 -16.68 19.01
N GLU A 140 -18.35 -17.73 18.42
CA GLU A 140 -19.29 -18.61 19.12
C GLU A 140 -18.50 -19.22 20.29
N VAL A 141 -18.77 -18.70 21.49
CA VAL A 141 -18.31 -19.31 22.73
C VAL A 141 -19.00 -20.67 22.82
N PRO A 142 -18.27 -21.80 22.86
CA PRO A 142 -18.90 -23.10 23.02
C PRO A 142 -19.65 -23.11 24.36
N ALA A 143 -20.92 -23.53 24.31
CA ALA A 143 -21.75 -23.67 25.49
C ALA A 143 -21.10 -24.66 26.49
N PRO A 144 -21.28 -24.46 27.81
CA PRO A 144 -20.60 -25.23 28.86
C PRO A 144 -20.96 -26.72 28.86
#